data_AF-A0A165ZGV8-F1
#
_entry.id   AF-A0A165ZGV8-F1
#
_cell.length_a   1.000
_cell.length_b   1.000
_cell.length_c   1.000
_cell.angle_alpha   90.00
_cell.angle_beta   90.00
_cell.angle_gamma   90.00
#
_symmetry.space_group_name_H-M   'P 1'
#
loop_
_entity.id
_entity.type
_entity.pdbx_description
1 polymer ?
#
loop_
_entity_poly.entity_id
_entity_poly.type
_entity_poly.pdbx_seq_one_letter_code
_entity_poly.pdbx_strand_id
1 'polypeptide(L)'
;MIRLLWDDTSTFRGELKKVTHQQVPLLYDIFPKTKRGQQKPMKLEYQAHVKAAVAGLLAKGDFMHDGKAEQDRTNNLTHPAIGEVCRIFFYGASNKLGHEFPNEFGSAVPDMAIALVITAIKCALDEYKTGSLKKIKFDSDTYKDPYEKAVALIEKIKGDEYHGAKFQDAQREWAMSSMNIEFDASTSDCGFEIDLS
;
A
#
# COMPACT_ATOMS: atom_id res chain seq x y z
N MET A 1 30.81 5.34 6.34
CA MET A 1 30.10 4.98 5.09
C MET A 1 29.04 3.90 5.32
N ILE A 2 29.39 2.73 5.88
CA ILE A 2 28.42 1.64 6.18
C ILE A 2 27.28 2.08 7.12
N ARG A 3 27.58 2.91 8.13
CA ARG A 3 26.56 3.44 9.07
C ARG A 3 25.57 4.40 8.40
N LEU A 4 26.04 5.28 7.50
CA LEU A 4 25.17 6.19 6.73
C LEU A 4 24.25 5.42 5.80
N LEU A 5 24.78 4.46 5.04
CA LEU A 5 23.96 3.58 4.17
C LEU A 5 22.93 2.78 4.98
N TRP A 6 23.32 2.30 6.17
CA TRP A 6 22.41 1.58 7.07
C TRP A 6 21.30 2.48 7.63
N ASP A 7 21.67 3.69 8.06
CA ASP A 7 20.74 4.68 8.61
C ASP A 7 19.78 5.18 7.52
N ASP A 8 20.25 5.40 6.30
CA ASP A 8 19.41 5.75 5.14
C ASP A 8 18.45 4.61 4.79
N THR A 9 18.93 3.36 4.76
CA THR A 9 18.07 2.18 4.50
C THR A 9 17.06 1.95 5.63
N SER A 10 17.44 2.24 6.88
CA SER A 10 16.55 2.20 8.03
C SER A 10 15.48 3.29 7.95
N THR A 11 15.86 4.50 7.53
CA THR A 11 14.96 5.64 7.35
C THR A 11 13.97 5.39 6.23
N PHE A 12 14.45 4.91 5.07
CA PHE A 12 13.62 4.56 3.93
C PHE A 12 12.53 3.53 4.27
N ARG A 13 12.91 2.43 4.94
CA ARG A 13 11.95 1.41 5.41
C ARG A 13 10.98 1.97 6.45
N GLY A 14 11.47 2.83 7.35
CA GLY A 14 10.66 3.51 8.36
C GLY A 14 9.58 4.41 7.73
N GLU A 15 9.95 5.19 6.72
CA GLU A 15 9.03 6.05 5.97
C GLU A 15 7.98 5.24 5.21
N LEU A 16 8.38 4.21 4.46
CA LEU A 16 7.45 3.34 3.74
C LEU A 16 6.43 2.71 4.70
N LYS A 17 6.93 2.23 5.85
CA LYS A 17 6.08 1.64 6.88
C LYS A 17 5.11 2.67 7.46
N LYS A 18 5.55 3.90 7.68
CA LYS A 18 4.69 5.00 8.16
C LYS A 18 3.55 5.29 7.17
N VAL A 19 3.85 5.42 5.88
CA VAL A 19 2.84 5.63 4.82
C VAL A 19 1.86 4.45 4.81
N THR A 20 2.38 3.23 4.84
CA THR A 20 1.56 2.02 4.81
C THR A 20 0.61 1.94 6.03
N HIS A 21 1.08 2.29 7.23
CA HIS A 21 0.26 2.31 8.44
C HIS A 21 -0.89 3.30 8.37
N GLN A 22 -0.73 4.39 7.62
CA GLN A 22 -1.81 5.36 7.41
C GLN A 22 -2.82 4.82 6.40
N GLN A 23 -2.35 4.20 5.31
CA GLN A 23 -3.22 3.75 4.22
C GLN A 23 -3.98 2.46 4.52
N VAL A 24 -3.39 1.51 5.25
CA VAL A 24 -4.02 0.21 5.51
C VAL A 24 -5.38 0.35 6.22
N PRO A 25 -5.50 1.12 7.32
CA PRO A 25 -6.80 1.39 7.94
C PRO A 25 -7.83 2.04 7.02
N LEU A 26 -7.39 2.96 6.15
CA LEU A 26 -8.28 3.75 5.30
C LEU A 26 -8.87 2.91 4.16
N LEU A 27 -8.06 2.02 3.60
CA LEU A 27 -8.39 1.33 2.35
C LEU A 27 -8.84 -0.12 2.53
N TYR A 28 -8.59 -0.75 3.68
CA TYR A 28 -9.00 -2.13 3.95
C TYR A 28 -10.12 -2.27 4.98
N ASP A 29 -10.64 -1.16 5.51
CA ASP A 29 -11.77 -1.14 6.44
C ASP A 29 -11.64 -2.13 7.62
N ILE A 30 -10.44 -2.24 8.19
CA ILE A 30 -10.13 -3.25 9.23
C ILE A 30 -10.72 -2.93 10.60
N PHE A 31 -11.26 -1.73 10.78
CA PHE A 31 -11.77 -1.24 12.06
C PHE A 31 -13.30 -1.15 12.05
N PRO A 32 -13.97 -1.51 13.16
CA PRO A 32 -15.42 -1.45 13.21
C PRO A 32 -15.92 0.00 13.09
N LYS A 33 -16.80 0.25 12.12
CA LYS A 33 -17.49 1.53 11.96
C LYS A 33 -18.52 1.71 13.08
N THR A 34 -18.36 2.75 13.89
CA THR A 34 -19.36 3.11 14.90
C THR A 34 -20.28 4.17 14.30
N LYS A 35 -21.58 3.90 14.15
CA LYS A 35 -22.53 4.93 13.69
C LYS A 35 -22.80 5.93 14.81
N ARG A 36 -23.15 7.17 14.44
CA ARG A 36 -23.54 8.22 15.38
C ARG A 36 -24.74 7.73 16.20
N GLY A 37 -24.62 7.75 17.54
CA GLY A 37 -25.65 7.27 18.46
C GLY A 37 -25.56 5.79 18.84
N GLN A 38 -24.66 5.01 18.25
CA GLN A 38 -24.38 3.63 18.69
C GLN A 38 -23.35 3.59 19.81
N GLN A 39 -23.51 2.63 20.72
CA GLN A 39 -22.53 2.36 21.76
C GLN A 39 -21.23 1.87 21.11
N LYS A 40 -20.09 2.43 21.54
CA LYS A 40 -18.78 2.00 21.03
C LYS A 40 -18.60 0.51 21.34
N PRO A 41 -18.08 -0.29 20.38
CA PRO A 41 -17.87 -1.71 20.58
C PRO A 41 -16.96 -1.95 21.79
N MET A 42 -17.26 -3.01 22.55
CA MET A 42 -16.43 -3.37 23.70
C MET A 42 -15.04 -3.79 23.20
N LYS A 43 -14.01 -3.64 24.04
CA LYS A 43 -12.62 -3.94 23.65
C LYS A 43 -12.46 -5.32 23.01
N LEU A 44 -13.15 -6.33 23.54
CA LEU A 44 -13.09 -7.70 23.04
C LEU A 44 -13.73 -7.84 21.64
N GLU A 45 -14.88 -7.20 21.42
CA GLU A 45 -15.58 -7.19 20.13
C GLU A 45 -14.77 -6.46 19.07
N TYR A 46 -14.17 -5.33 19.43
CA TYR A 46 -13.27 -4.58 18.58
C TYR A 46 -12.09 -5.46 18.13
N GLN A 47 -11.42 -6.14 19.08
CA GLN A 47 -10.29 -7.00 18.77
C GLN A 47 -10.70 -8.20 17.90
N ALA A 48 -11.86 -8.81 18.18
CA ALA A 48 -12.40 -9.90 17.37
C ALA A 48 -12.69 -9.47 15.94
N HIS A 49 -13.26 -8.28 15.75
CA HIS A 49 -13.52 -7.70 14.43
C HIS A 49 -12.23 -7.48 13.64
N VAL A 50 -11.25 -6.78 14.23
CA VAL A 50 -9.96 -6.51 13.58
C VAL A 50 -9.27 -7.83 13.20
N LYS A 51 -9.26 -8.80 14.13
CA LYS A 51 -8.66 -10.12 13.87
C LYS A 51 -9.35 -10.84 12.71
N ALA A 52 -10.67 -10.81 12.63
CA ALA A 52 -11.43 -11.42 11.55
C ALA A 52 -11.17 -10.74 10.20
N ALA A 53 -11.20 -9.40 10.16
CA ALA A 53 -10.92 -8.63 8.96
C ALA A 53 -9.51 -8.90 8.41
N VAL A 54 -8.49 -8.82 9.28
CA VAL A 54 -7.10 -9.08 8.90
C VAL A 54 -6.90 -10.54 8.48
N ALA A 55 -7.54 -11.50 9.14
CA ALA A 55 -7.47 -12.91 8.74
C ALA A 55 -8.07 -13.13 7.34
N GLY A 56 -9.18 -12.46 7.01
CA GLY A 56 -9.77 -12.46 5.68
C GLY A 56 -8.80 -11.90 4.64
N LEU A 57 -8.26 -10.71 4.88
CA LEU A 57 -7.31 -10.04 3.98
C LEU A 57 -6.04 -10.86 3.72
N LEU A 58 -5.51 -11.52 4.74
CA LEU A 58 -4.31 -12.34 4.61
C LEU A 58 -4.58 -13.74 4.02
N ALA A 59 -5.83 -14.19 4.03
CA ALA A 59 -6.19 -15.46 3.42
C ALA A 59 -5.95 -15.40 1.91
N LYS A 60 -5.13 -16.31 1.40
CA LYS A 60 -4.75 -16.40 -0.03
C LYS A 60 -4.23 -15.09 -0.65
N GLY A 61 -3.85 -14.10 0.16
CA GLY A 61 -3.41 -12.80 -0.33
C GLY A 61 -4.52 -11.88 -0.81
N ASP A 62 -5.75 -12.02 -0.31
CA ASP A 62 -6.92 -11.22 -0.73
C ASP A 62 -6.72 -9.71 -0.61
N PHE A 63 -5.84 -9.23 0.27
CA PHE A 63 -5.44 -7.83 0.35
C PHE A 63 -4.84 -7.28 -0.95
N MET A 64 -4.37 -8.13 -1.87
CA MET A 64 -3.83 -7.69 -3.16
C MET A 64 -4.89 -7.57 -4.25
N HIS A 65 -6.13 -8.00 -3.99
CA HIS A 65 -7.16 -8.15 -5.01
C HIS A 65 -8.22 -7.04 -4.93
N ASP A 66 -8.48 -6.35 -6.03
CA ASP A 66 -9.56 -5.35 -6.12
C ASP A 66 -10.91 -5.98 -6.52
N GLY A 67 -11.38 -6.92 -5.71
CA GLY A 67 -12.60 -7.68 -6.02
C GLY A 67 -12.51 -8.47 -7.33
N LYS A 68 -13.64 -8.56 -8.03
CA LYS A 68 -13.76 -9.26 -9.32
C LYS A 68 -14.08 -8.27 -10.45
N ALA A 69 -13.40 -8.43 -11.58
CA ALA A 69 -13.69 -7.78 -12.86
C ALA A 69 -14.89 -8.42 -13.57
N GLU A 70 -15.23 -7.85 -14.73
CA GLU A 70 -16.14 -8.45 -15.70
C GLU A 70 -15.77 -9.91 -15.99
N GLN A 71 -16.78 -10.77 -16.11
CA GLN A 71 -16.63 -12.23 -16.29
C GLN A 71 -16.07 -13.01 -15.08
N ASP A 72 -16.24 -12.51 -13.85
CA ASP A 72 -15.87 -13.20 -12.60
C ASP A 72 -14.35 -13.40 -12.39
N ARG A 73 -13.51 -12.70 -13.18
CA ARG A 73 -12.05 -12.76 -13.07
C ARG A 73 -11.54 -11.86 -11.94
N THR A 74 -10.63 -12.33 -11.10
CA THR A 74 -10.09 -11.52 -10.00
C THR A 74 -9.16 -10.40 -10.49
N ASN A 75 -9.27 -9.21 -9.90
CA ASN A 75 -8.38 -8.09 -10.15
C ASN A 75 -7.09 -8.23 -9.35
N ASN A 76 -6.17 -9.03 -9.87
CA ASN A 76 -4.94 -9.38 -9.14
C ASN A 76 -3.93 -8.23 -9.12
N LEU A 77 -3.37 -7.95 -7.95
CA LEU A 77 -2.34 -6.93 -7.69
C LEU A 77 -2.73 -5.48 -8.00
N THR A 78 -4.01 -5.20 -8.23
CA THR A 78 -4.50 -3.85 -8.53
C THR A 78 -5.33 -3.24 -7.41
N HIS A 79 -5.24 -3.78 -6.18
CA HIS A 79 -5.94 -3.18 -5.04
C HIS A 79 -5.54 -1.70 -4.87
N PRO A 80 -6.51 -0.76 -4.69
CA PRO A 80 -6.22 0.68 -4.62
C PRO A 80 -5.15 1.06 -3.59
N ALA A 81 -5.05 0.31 -2.48
CA ALA A 81 -4.02 0.53 -1.48
C ALA A 81 -2.59 0.35 -1.98
N ILE A 82 -2.36 -0.52 -2.98
CA ILE A 82 -1.03 -0.68 -3.58
C ILE A 82 -0.66 0.60 -4.34
N GLY A 83 -1.57 1.08 -5.20
CA GLY A 83 -1.39 2.30 -5.97
C GLY A 83 -1.21 3.54 -5.10
N GLU A 84 -2.04 3.69 -4.07
CA GLU A 84 -1.99 4.87 -3.18
C GLU A 84 -0.70 4.92 -2.36
N VAL A 85 -0.23 3.76 -1.86
CA VAL A 85 1.08 3.72 -1.17
C VAL A 85 2.21 4.01 -2.16
N CYS A 86 2.16 3.47 -3.39
CA CYS A 86 3.16 3.77 -4.41
C CYS A 86 3.20 5.28 -4.72
N ARG A 87 2.04 5.89 -4.94
CA ARG A 87 1.90 7.33 -5.19
C ARG A 87 2.51 8.17 -4.07
N ILE A 88 2.05 7.97 -2.83
CA ILE A 88 2.51 8.78 -1.70
C ILE A 88 4.01 8.59 -1.45
N PHE A 89 4.49 7.34 -1.49
CA PHE A 89 5.85 7.03 -1.09
C PHE A 89 6.88 7.37 -2.17
N PHE A 90 6.62 7.03 -3.43
CA PHE A 90 7.57 7.23 -4.52
C PHE A 90 7.41 8.56 -5.25
N TYR A 91 6.22 9.18 -5.23
CA TYR A 91 5.94 10.37 -6.05
C TYR A 91 5.39 11.56 -5.26
N GLY A 92 5.09 11.41 -3.96
CA GLY A 92 4.33 12.41 -3.19
C GLY A 92 5.02 13.77 -3.01
N ALA A 93 6.34 13.85 -3.10
CA ALA A 93 7.09 15.11 -3.06
C ALA A 93 8.18 15.10 -4.14
N SER A 94 8.62 16.28 -4.59
CA SER A 94 9.58 16.44 -5.70
C SER A 94 10.96 15.84 -5.44
N ASN A 95 11.31 15.55 -4.19
CA ASN A 95 12.53 14.85 -3.79
C ASN A 95 12.34 13.34 -3.57
N LYS A 96 11.23 12.76 -4.03
CA LYS A 96 11.00 11.32 -3.97
C LYS A 96 11.53 10.64 -5.22
N LEU A 97 11.78 9.33 -5.10
CA LEU A 97 12.44 8.52 -6.13
C LEU A 97 11.80 8.63 -7.52
N GLY A 98 10.47 8.80 -7.58
CA GLY A 98 9.74 8.98 -8.82
C GLY A 98 10.20 10.20 -9.63
N HIS A 99 10.54 11.29 -8.94
CA HIS A 99 11.02 12.53 -9.56
C HIS A 99 12.53 12.55 -9.76
N GLU A 100 13.29 11.94 -8.83
CA GLU A 100 14.75 11.86 -8.92
C GLU A 100 15.24 10.88 -9.99
N PHE A 101 14.46 9.82 -10.27
CA PHE A 101 14.81 8.74 -11.20
C PHE A 101 13.72 8.56 -12.28
N PRO A 102 13.51 9.57 -13.14
CA PRO A 102 12.43 9.56 -14.13
C PRO A 102 12.63 8.50 -15.23
N ASN A 103 13.86 8.03 -15.47
CA ASN A 103 14.09 6.94 -16.42
C ASN A 103 13.51 5.62 -15.91
N GLU A 104 13.57 5.40 -14.60
CA GLU A 104 13.13 4.19 -13.93
C GLU A 104 11.66 4.25 -13.52
N PHE A 105 11.18 5.41 -13.05
CA PHE A 105 9.82 5.58 -12.50
C PHE A 105 8.89 6.43 -13.40
N GLY A 106 9.41 7.07 -14.45
CA GLY A 106 8.64 8.04 -15.24
C GLY A 106 7.48 7.47 -16.03
N SER A 107 7.66 6.27 -16.60
CA SER A 107 6.65 5.67 -17.47
C SER A 107 5.66 4.76 -16.73
N ALA A 108 6.09 4.16 -15.62
CA ALA A 108 5.33 3.21 -14.82
C ALA A 108 6.03 2.97 -13.47
N VAL A 109 5.28 2.58 -12.44
CA VAL A 109 5.90 2.12 -11.18
C VAL A 109 6.64 0.79 -11.40
N PRO A 110 7.93 0.67 -11.05
CA PRO A 110 8.70 -0.56 -11.24
C PRO A 110 8.14 -1.77 -10.49
N ASP A 111 8.22 -2.96 -11.09
CA ASP A 111 7.75 -4.22 -10.51
C ASP A 111 8.34 -4.47 -9.10
N MET A 112 9.63 -4.24 -8.92
CA MET A 112 10.31 -4.44 -7.63
C MET A 112 9.82 -3.44 -6.56
N ALA A 113 9.49 -2.21 -6.97
CA ALA A 113 8.93 -1.20 -6.08
C ALA A 113 7.52 -1.61 -5.61
N ILE A 114 6.71 -2.17 -6.51
CA ILE A 114 5.38 -2.72 -6.19
C ILE A 114 5.49 -3.93 -5.25
N ALA A 115 6.41 -4.85 -5.52
CA ALA A 115 6.66 -6.00 -4.63
C ALA A 115 7.04 -5.55 -3.21
N LEU A 116 7.85 -4.49 -3.10
CA LEU A 116 8.22 -3.91 -1.82
C LEU A 116 6.99 -3.31 -1.09
N VAL A 117 6.13 -2.60 -1.81
CA VAL A 117 4.88 -2.02 -1.26
C VAL A 117 3.91 -3.11 -0.81
N ILE A 118 3.69 -4.14 -1.62
CA ILE A 118 2.87 -5.31 -1.24
C ILE A 118 3.38 -5.93 0.06
N THR A 119 4.70 -6.06 0.18
CA THR A 119 5.35 -6.61 1.37
C THR A 119 5.18 -5.71 2.58
N ALA A 120 5.28 -4.39 2.42
CA ALA A 120 5.05 -3.42 3.48
C ALA A 120 3.58 -3.46 3.96
N ILE A 121 2.62 -3.53 3.04
CA ILE A 121 1.18 -3.68 3.35
C ILE A 121 0.95 -4.95 4.16
N LYS A 122 1.54 -6.07 3.71
CA LYS A 122 1.48 -7.32 4.45
C LYS A 122 2.06 -7.17 5.86
N CYS A 123 3.19 -6.48 6.01
CA CYS A 123 3.78 -6.20 7.32
C CYS A 123 2.82 -5.43 8.22
N ALA A 124 2.19 -4.37 7.71
CA ALA A 124 1.22 -3.59 8.47
C ALA A 124 0.00 -4.42 8.88
N LEU A 125 -0.52 -5.28 8.00
CA LEU A 125 -1.59 -6.22 8.34
C LEU A 125 -1.14 -7.24 9.40
N ASP A 126 0.09 -7.75 9.30
CA ASP A 126 0.67 -8.67 10.29
C ASP A 126 0.70 -8.05 11.69
N GLU A 127 0.92 -6.73 11.81
CA GLU A 127 0.88 -6.02 13.11
C GLU A 127 -0.50 -6.04 13.76
N TYR A 128 -1.58 -6.17 12.98
CA TYR A 128 -2.96 -6.22 13.49
C TYR A 128 -3.51 -7.65 13.66
N LYS A 129 -2.73 -8.69 13.34
CA LYS A 129 -3.17 -10.11 13.41
C LYS A 129 -3.80 -10.54 14.74
N THR A 130 -3.38 -9.93 15.85
CA THR A 130 -3.92 -10.29 17.18
C THR A 130 -5.16 -9.48 17.57
N GLY A 131 -5.73 -8.70 16.65
CA GLY A 131 -6.85 -7.77 16.91
C GLY A 131 -6.41 -6.42 17.50
N SER A 132 -5.11 -6.20 17.67
CA SER A 132 -4.54 -4.97 18.22
C SER A 132 -3.16 -4.75 17.60
N LEU A 133 -2.78 -3.50 17.42
CA LEU A 133 -1.47 -3.13 16.89
C LEU A 133 -0.33 -3.70 17.76
N LYS A 134 0.47 -4.59 17.18
CA LYS A 134 1.74 -5.06 17.73
C LYS A 134 2.83 -4.74 16.73
N LYS A 135 3.75 -3.84 17.11
CA LYS A 135 4.84 -3.42 16.22
C LYS A 135 5.72 -4.62 15.84
N ILE A 136 5.85 -4.86 14.54
CA ILE A 136 6.72 -5.87 13.94
C ILE A 136 7.83 -5.14 13.20
N LYS A 137 9.07 -5.59 13.29
CA LYS A 137 10.15 -4.97 12.53
C LYS A 137 10.00 -5.29 11.04
N PHE A 138 10.07 -4.26 10.19
CA PHE A 138 10.08 -4.46 8.74
C PHE A 138 11.52 -4.63 8.27
N ASP A 139 11.98 -5.87 8.22
CA ASP A 139 13.33 -6.23 7.80
C ASP A 139 13.37 -7.45 6.86
N SER A 140 14.53 -7.64 6.24
CA SER A 140 14.77 -8.73 5.30
C SER A 140 14.60 -10.09 5.93
N ASP A 141 15.06 -10.28 7.16
CA ASP A 141 15.04 -11.58 7.83
C ASP A 141 13.60 -12.10 7.99
N THR A 142 12.65 -11.18 8.21
CA THR A 142 11.23 -11.52 8.37
C THR A 142 10.46 -11.50 7.05
N TYR A 143 10.78 -10.58 6.13
CA TYR A 143 9.96 -10.28 4.96
C TYR A 143 10.59 -10.58 3.60
N LYS A 144 11.75 -11.25 3.56
CA LYS A 144 12.35 -11.74 2.31
C LYS A 144 11.43 -12.71 1.56
N ASP A 145 10.94 -13.77 2.21
CA ASP A 145 10.08 -14.75 1.52
C ASP A 145 8.77 -14.13 1.00
N PRO A 146 8.04 -13.26 1.75
CA PRO A 146 6.91 -12.53 1.21
C PRO A 146 7.26 -11.64 0.00
N TYR A 147 8.42 -10.97 0.03
CA TYR A 147 8.88 -10.14 -1.09
C TYR A 147 9.16 -10.97 -2.34
N GLU A 148 9.92 -12.06 -2.23
CA GLU A 148 10.22 -12.95 -3.35
C GLU A 148 8.94 -13.58 -3.94
N LYS A 149 7.96 -13.91 -3.09
CA LYS A 149 6.64 -14.35 -3.54
C LYS A 149 5.89 -13.27 -4.30
N ALA A 150 5.93 -12.02 -3.84
CA ALA A 150 5.31 -10.89 -4.54
C ALA A 150 5.95 -10.68 -5.92
N VAL A 151 7.28 -10.78 -6.02
CA VAL A 151 8.01 -10.73 -7.30
C VAL A 151 7.53 -11.83 -8.25
N ALA A 152 7.49 -13.09 -7.79
CA ALA A 152 7.04 -14.21 -8.61
C ALA A 152 5.58 -14.08 -9.06
N LEU A 153 4.71 -13.48 -8.23
CA LEU A 153 3.31 -13.22 -8.61
C LEU A 153 3.20 -12.14 -9.69
N ILE A 154 4.01 -11.08 -9.61
CA ILE A 154 4.08 -10.04 -10.64
C ILE A 154 4.54 -10.65 -11.97
N GLU A 155 5.63 -11.45 -11.96
CA GLU A 155 6.12 -12.14 -13.16
C GLU A 155 5.04 -13.04 -13.78
N LYS A 156 4.34 -13.81 -12.94
CA LYS A 156 3.24 -14.68 -13.38
C LYS A 156 2.11 -13.89 -14.04
N ILE A 157 1.71 -12.76 -13.45
CA ILE A 157 0.63 -11.92 -14.00
C ILE A 157 1.05 -11.27 -15.31
N LYS A 158 2.29 -10.81 -15.42
CA LYS A 158 2.81 -10.23 -16.68
C LYS A 158 2.90 -11.25 -17.82
N GLY A 159 3.03 -12.54 -17.49
CA GLY A 159 2.95 -13.63 -18.47
C GLY A 159 1.54 -13.96 -18.97
N ASP A 160 0.50 -13.43 -18.32
CA ASP A 160 -0.90 -13.60 -18.73
C ASP A 160 -1.34 -12.40 -19.59
N GLU A 161 -1.94 -12.66 -20.75
CA GLU A 161 -2.30 -11.59 -21.70
C GLU A 161 -3.33 -10.60 -21.14
N TYR A 162 -4.32 -11.10 -20.41
CA TYR A 162 -5.40 -10.28 -19.87
C TYR A 162 -4.98 -9.59 -18.57
N HIS A 163 -4.48 -10.36 -17.61
CA HIS A 163 -4.09 -9.84 -16.31
C HIS A 163 -2.82 -8.99 -16.41
N GLY A 164 -1.90 -9.32 -17.32
CA GLY A 164 -0.67 -8.57 -17.56
C GLY A 164 -0.94 -7.19 -18.14
N ALA A 165 -1.82 -7.09 -19.15
CA ALA A 165 -2.20 -5.79 -19.71
C ALA A 165 -2.84 -4.89 -18.64
N LYS A 166 -3.82 -5.41 -17.89
CA LYS A 166 -4.48 -4.66 -16.82
C LYS A 166 -3.52 -4.22 -15.72
N PHE A 167 -2.59 -5.09 -15.32
CA PHE A 167 -1.58 -4.74 -14.34
C PHE A 167 -0.66 -3.63 -14.86
N GLN A 168 -0.18 -3.73 -16.10
CA GLN A 168 0.67 -2.70 -16.72
C GLN A 168 -0.04 -1.34 -16.82
N ASP A 169 -1.33 -1.32 -17.15
CA ASP A 169 -2.11 -0.08 -17.18
C ASP A 169 -2.18 0.56 -15.79
N ALA A 170 -2.41 -0.24 -14.74
CA ALA A 170 -2.38 0.25 -13.36
C ALA A 170 -1.00 0.81 -12.98
N GLN A 171 0.10 0.15 -13.37
CA GLN A 171 1.46 0.65 -13.11
C GLN A 171 1.70 2.03 -13.74
N ARG A 172 1.21 2.24 -14.96
CA ARG A 172 1.32 3.52 -15.67
C ARG A 172 0.43 4.58 -15.02
N GLU A 173 -0.82 4.23 -14.70
CA GLU A 173 -1.76 5.14 -14.05
C GLU A 173 -1.20 5.66 -12.73
N TRP A 174 -0.67 4.78 -11.88
CA TRP A 174 -0.09 5.18 -10.60
C TRP A 174 1.14 6.09 -10.76
N ALA A 175 1.92 5.96 -11.84
CA ALA A 175 3.03 6.86 -12.11
C ALA A 175 2.53 8.21 -12.67
N MET A 176 1.72 8.19 -13.72
CA MET A 176 1.29 9.38 -14.46
C MET A 176 0.35 10.27 -13.66
N SER A 177 -0.64 9.69 -12.97
CA SER A 177 -1.55 10.45 -12.11
C SER A 177 -0.81 11.12 -10.95
N SER A 178 0.38 10.64 -10.61
CA SER A 178 1.22 11.20 -9.55
C SER A 178 2.18 12.28 -10.06
N MET A 179 2.67 12.15 -11.30
CA MET A 179 3.60 13.12 -11.91
C MET A 179 2.88 14.36 -12.47
N ASN A 180 1.61 14.24 -12.86
CA ASN A 180 0.81 15.37 -13.33
C ASN A 180 0.27 16.25 -12.19
N ILE A 181 0.45 15.84 -10.93
CA ILE A 181 0.16 16.66 -9.76
C ILE A 181 1.45 17.39 -9.39
N GLU A 182 1.69 18.54 -10.00
CA GLU A 182 2.69 19.49 -9.50
C GLU A 182 2.26 19.90 -8.08
N PHE A 183 2.97 19.41 -7.07
CA PHE A 183 2.74 19.82 -5.70
C PHE A 183 3.31 21.23 -5.54
N ASP A 184 2.45 22.25 -5.65
CA ASP A 184 2.79 23.60 -5.22
C ASP A 184 3.09 23.53 -3.72
N ALA A 185 4.38 23.57 -3.39
CA ALA A 185 4.89 23.65 -2.04
C ALA A 185 4.65 25.05 -1.46
N SER A 186 3.40 25.51 -1.47
CA SER A 186 2.97 26.70 -0.76
C SER A 186 1.51 26.55 -0.33
N THR A 187 1.29 25.90 0.82
CA THR A 187 0.28 26.30 1.83
C THR A 187 0.28 25.31 2.98
N SER A 188 1.06 25.65 4.00
CA SER A 188 0.61 25.44 5.37
C SER A 188 -0.62 26.34 5.56
N ASP A 189 -1.83 25.82 5.35
CA ASP A 189 -2.99 26.37 6.03
C ASP A 189 -3.99 25.28 6.41
N CYS A 190 -4.33 25.28 7.70
CA CYS A 190 -5.22 24.35 8.34
C CYS A 190 -6.65 24.84 8.12
N GLY A 191 -7.21 24.66 6.93
CA GLY A 191 -8.53 25.19 6.57
C GLY A 191 -9.41 24.13 5.92
N PHE A 192 -10.26 23.49 6.71
CA PHE A 192 -11.41 22.75 6.17
C PHE A 192 -12.32 23.71 5.41
N GLU A 193 -12.62 23.42 4.14
CA GLU A 193 -13.93 23.74 3.57
C GLU A 193 -14.18 22.87 2.33
N ILE A 194 -15.39 22.31 2.29
CA ILE A 194 -15.95 21.56 1.16
C ILE A 194 -16.76 22.55 0.35
N ASP A 195 -16.55 22.60 -0.97
CA ASP A 195 -17.51 23.17 -1.90
C ASP A 195 -18.04 22.07 -2.83
N LEU A 196 -19.36 21.96 -2.87
CA LEU A 196 -20.12 21.07 -3.72
C LEU A 196 -20.83 21.94 -4.75
N SER A 197 -20.11 22.27 -5.81
CA SER A 197 -20.70 22.62 -7.10
C SER A 197 -20.16 21.70 -8.18
#